data_AF-A0A7Y4VV48-F1
#
_entry.id   AF-A0A7Y4VV48-F1
#
_cell.length_a   1.000
_cell.length_b   1.000
_cell.length_c   1.000
_cell.angle_alpha   90.00
_cell.angle_beta   90.00
_cell.angle_gamma   90.00
#
_symmetry.space_group_name_H-M   'P 1'
#
loop_
_entity.id
_entity.type
_entity.pdbx_description
1 polymer ?
#
loop_
_entity_poly.entity_id
_entity_poly.type
_entity_poly.pdbx_seq_one_letter_code
_entity_poly.pdbx_strand_id
1 'polypeptide(L)'
;MDAHSHAQGGDHAHPTPGLYFKVALVLFVLTALEVLAYEVGHGRMGADLQRIVEPVVVMLLLVLSAAKFALVAMFYMHLKQDPKVLTNLFIWPLLLAATVIAAMIVIFSYWRVVGAK
;
A
#
# COMPACT_ATOMS: atom_id res chain seq x y z
N MET A 1 32.79 -22.12 -46.47
CA MET A 1 31.38 -21.73 -46.64
C MET A 1 30.59 -22.75 -45.87
N ASP A 2 30.04 -22.36 -44.72
CA ASP A 2 28.80 -22.91 -44.15
C ASP A 2 28.38 -21.98 -43.02
N ALA A 3 27.35 -21.20 -43.31
CA ALA A 3 26.79 -20.17 -42.47
C ALA A 3 25.81 -20.82 -41.48
N HIS A 4 26.24 -21.00 -40.23
CA HIS A 4 25.30 -21.22 -39.13
C HIS A 4 24.77 -19.86 -38.67
N SER A 5 23.80 -19.35 -39.42
CA SER A 5 22.88 -18.30 -38.98
C SER A 5 21.95 -18.87 -37.91
N HIS A 6 22.42 -18.88 -36.67
CA HIS A 6 21.57 -19.11 -35.50
C HIS A 6 20.59 -17.94 -35.37
N ALA A 7 19.39 -18.22 -35.87
CA ALA A 7 18.10 -18.00 -35.23
C ALA A 7 17.96 -16.73 -34.40
N GLN A 8 17.18 -15.79 -34.96
CA GLN A 8 16.13 -15.04 -34.27
C GLN A 8 16.48 -14.62 -32.85
N GLY A 9 17.12 -13.45 -32.72
CA GLY A 9 17.03 -12.64 -31.50
C GLY A 9 15.57 -12.31 -31.27
N GLY A 10 14.90 -13.12 -30.45
CA GLY A 10 13.57 -12.81 -29.96
C GLY A 10 13.66 -11.47 -29.26
N ASP A 11 12.91 -10.50 -29.76
CA ASP A 11 12.53 -9.30 -29.03
C ASP A 11 11.94 -9.76 -27.69
N HIS A 12 12.80 -9.78 -26.67
CA HIS A 12 12.35 -9.79 -25.30
C HIS A 12 11.54 -8.51 -25.14
N ALA A 13 10.22 -8.63 -25.21
CA ALA A 13 9.27 -7.60 -24.87
C ALA A 13 9.45 -7.25 -23.39
N HIS A 14 10.48 -6.46 -23.11
CA HIS A 14 10.74 -5.95 -21.79
C HIS A 14 9.53 -5.09 -21.40
N PRO A 15 8.84 -5.41 -20.29
CA PRO A 15 7.63 -4.72 -19.88
C PRO A 15 7.90 -3.21 -19.84
N THR A 16 7.05 -2.48 -20.57
CA THR A 16 7.29 -1.11 -21.01
C THR A 16 7.53 -0.20 -19.80
N PRO A 17 8.70 0.49 -19.71
CA PRO A 17 9.01 1.44 -18.63
C PRO A 17 7.90 2.48 -18.38
N GLY A 18 7.13 2.80 -19.42
CA GLY A 18 6.02 3.74 -19.35
C GLY A 18 4.86 3.31 -18.43
N LEU A 19 4.63 2.01 -18.20
CA LEU A 19 3.57 1.57 -17.27
C LEU A 19 3.96 1.88 -15.83
N TYR A 20 5.20 1.56 -15.44
CA TYR A 20 5.74 1.84 -14.12
C TYR A 20 5.77 3.34 -13.82
N PHE A 21 6.16 4.15 -14.79
CA PHE A 21 6.15 5.60 -14.64
C PHE A 21 4.74 6.17 -14.37
N LYS A 22 3.71 5.64 -15.04
CA LYS A 22 2.32 6.02 -14.79
C LYS A 22 1.87 5.63 -13.37
N VAL A 23 2.22 4.43 -12.91
CA VAL A 23 1.90 3.98 -11.55
C VAL A 23 2.64 4.84 -10.52
N ALA A 24 3.91 5.18 -10.76
CA ALA A 24 4.70 6.08 -9.92
C ALA A 24 4.02 7.45 -9.77
N LEU A 25 3.56 8.01 -10.88
CA LEU A 25 2.87 9.30 -10.91
C LEU A 25 1.57 9.25 -10.11
N VAL A 26 0.77 8.18 -10.26
CA VAL A 26 -0.46 7.98 -9.48
C VAL A 26 -0.13 7.89 -7.98
N LEU A 27 0.87 7.11 -7.59
CA LEU A 27 1.31 6.98 -6.20
C LEU A 27 1.79 8.33 -5.63
N PHE A 28 2.51 9.11 -6.42
CA PHE A 28 2.96 10.43 -6.05
C PHE A 28 1.78 11.38 -5.80
N VAL A 29 0.82 11.43 -6.71
CA VAL A 29 -0.40 12.25 -6.55
C VAL A 29 -1.22 11.80 -5.33
N LEU A 30 -1.43 10.49 -5.16
CA LEU A 30 -2.10 9.95 -3.96
C LEU A 30 -1.36 10.32 -2.67
N THR A 31 -0.04 10.43 -2.70
CA THR A 31 0.77 10.84 -1.54
C THR A 31 0.64 12.33 -1.25
N ALA A 32 0.68 13.17 -2.28
CA ALA A 32 0.43 14.60 -2.13
C ALA A 32 -0.98 14.86 -1.57
N LEU A 33 -2.01 14.16 -2.08
CA LEU A 33 -3.38 14.25 -1.59
C LEU A 33 -3.51 13.81 -0.14
N GLU A 34 -2.82 12.74 0.26
CA GLU A 34 -2.83 12.25 1.64
C GLU A 34 -2.22 13.27 2.60
N VAL A 35 -1.05 13.81 2.28
CA VAL A 35 -0.38 14.84 3.09
C VAL A 35 -1.24 16.10 3.18
N LEU A 36 -1.86 16.52 2.08
CA LEU A 36 -2.76 17.68 2.07
C LEU A 36 -4.00 17.44 2.93
N ALA A 37 -4.62 16.25 2.83
CA ALA A 37 -5.79 15.88 3.63
C ALA A 37 -5.45 15.83 5.13
N TYR A 38 -4.30 15.28 5.49
CA TYR A 38 -3.80 15.29 6.87
C TYR A 38 -3.58 16.71 7.37
N GLU A 39 -2.86 17.54 6.61
CA GLU A 39 -2.53 18.92 7.00
C GLU A 39 -3.78 19.79 7.20
N VAL A 40 -4.77 19.68 6.30
CA VAL A 40 -6.04 20.41 6.41
C VAL A 40 -6.88 19.89 7.58
N GLY A 41 -6.94 18.57 7.77
CA GLY A 41 -7.73 17.93 8.81
C GLY A 41 -7.17 18.09 10.22
N HIS A 42 -5.85 18.13 10.39
CA HIS A 42 -5.17 18.20 11.69
C HIS A 42 -4.65 19.61 12.06
N GLY A 43 -4.22 20.43 11.10
CA GLY A 43 -3.45 21.65 11.38
C GLY A 43 -4.23 22.97 11.31
N ARG A 44 -5.42 23.00 10.68
CA ARG A 44 -6.09 24.27 10.30
C ARG A 44 -7.54 24.42 10.75
N MET A 45 -8.16 23.38 11.31
CA MET A 45 -9.57 23.40 11.71
C MET A 45 -9.74 23.85 13.17
N GLY A 46 -10.79 24.61 13.49
CA GLY A 46 -11.13 24.97 14.87
C GLY A 46 -11.45 23.73 15.73
N ALA A 47 -11.13 23.79 17.03
CA ALA A 47 -11.15 22.64 17.95
C ALA A 47 -12.46 21.84 17.99
N ASP A 48 -13.61 22.49 17.81
CA ASP A 48 -14.92 21.83 17.84
C ASP A 48 -15.23 21.03 16.56
N LEU A 49 -14.80 21.53 15.40
CA LEU A 49 -14.97 20.84 14.12
C LEU A 49 -13.97 19.68 13.98
N GLN A 50 -12.79 19.80 14.59
CA GLN A 50 -11.75 18.78 14.58
C GLN A 50 -12.25 17.46 15.19
N ARG A 51 -12.92 17.47 16.35
CA ARG A 51 -13.39 16.22 17.00
C ARG A 51 -14.33 15.38 16.14
N ILE A 52 -15.10 16.02 15.27
CA ILE A 52 -16.07 15.35 14.40
C ILE A 52 -15.36 14.82 13.13
N VAL A 53 -14.42 15.59 12.61
CA VAL A 53 -13.76 15.32 11.33
C VAL A 53 -12.55 14.39 11.46
N GLU A 54 -11.88 14.39 12.62
CA GLU A 54 -10.70 13.57 12.93
C GLU A 54 -10.90 12.07 12.63
N PRO A 55 -11.93 11.38 13.12
CA PRO A 55 -12.10 9.96 12.83
C PRO A 55 -12.32 9.67 11.34
N VAL A 56 -12.98 10.58 10.61
CA VAL A 56 -13.19 10.45 9.16
C VAL A 56 -11.88 10.62 8.40
N VAL A 57 -11.05 11.61 8.79
CA VAL A 57 -9.72 11.83 8.21
C VAL A 57 -8.81 10.64 8.47
N VAL A 58 -8.79 10.10 9.69
CA VAL A 58 -8.01 8.89 10.03
C VAL A 58 -8.45 7.70 9.17
N MET A 59 -9.75 7.48 9.02
CA MET A 59 -10.29 6.41 8.17
C MET A 59 -9.87 6.58 6.70
N LEU A 60 -9.95 7.81 6.18
CA LEU A 60 -9.53 8.15 4.82
C LEU A 60 -8.04 7.89 4.59
N LEU A 61 -7.18 8.33 5.52
CA LEU A 61 -5.73 8.13 5.46
C LEU A 61 -5.38 6.63 5.49
N LEU A 62 -6.07 5.83 6.31
CA LEU A 62 -5.90 4.38 6.34
C LEU A 62 -6.26 3.72 5.01
N VAL A 63 -7.38 4.12 4.40
CA VAL A 63 -7.81 3.61 3.09
C VAL A 63 -6.81 3.99 2.00
N LEU A 64 -6.35 5.24 1.98
CA LEU A 64 -5.34 5.71 1.01
C LEU A 64 -4.01 4.95 1.17
N SER A 65 -3.57 4.73 2.41
CA SER A 65 -2.37 3.93 2.72
C SER A 65 -2.51 2.48 2.23
N ALA A 66 -3.65 1.83 2.50
CA ALA A 66 -3.93 0.47 2.03
C ALA A 66 -3.96 0.39 0.50
N ALA A 67 -4.58 1.37 -0.17
CA ALA A 67 -4.63 1.43 -1.63
C ALA A 67 -3.24 1.58 -2.26
N LYS A 68 -2.37 2.44 -1.70
CA LYS A 68 -0.98 2.59 -2.14
C LYS A 68 -0.20 1.30 -1.96
N PHE A 69 -0.33 0.68 -0.79
CA PHE A 69 0.31 -0.61 -0.53
C PHE A 69 -0.12 -1.66 -1.56
N ALA A 70 -1.41 -1.73 -1.88
CA ALA A 70 -1.93 -2.66 -2.90
C ALA A 70 -1.40 -2.34 -4.31
N LEU A 71 -1.32 -1.06 -4.69
CA LEU A 71 -0.71 -0.62 -5.96
C LEU A 71 0.76 -1.01 -6.05
N VAL A 72 1.54 -0.76 -4.99
CA VAL A 72 2.95 -1.14 -4.91
C VAL A 72 3.10 -2.67 -4.95
N ALA A 73 2.29 -3.40 -4.19
CA ALA A 73 2.30 -4.86 -4.16
C ALA A 73 2.01 -5.45 -5.56
N MET A 74 0.93 -5.00 -6.21
CA MET A 74 0.52 -5.53 -7.52
C MET A 74 1.50 -5.19 -8.64
N PHE A 75 1.97 -3.94 -8.72
CA PHE A 75 2.74 -3.44 -9.87
C PHE A 75 4.25 -3.41 -9.62
N TYR A 76 4.73 -3.04 -8.43
CA TYR A 76 6.17 -2.91 -8.14
C TYR A 76 6.79 -4.17 -7.52
N MET A 77 6.02 -4.90 -6.70
CA MET A 77 6.45 -6.20 -6.14
C MET A 77 6.12 -7.36 -7.09
N HIS A 78 5.67 -7.06 -8.32
CA HIS A 78 5.39 -8.00 -9.40
C HIS A 78 4.33 -9.08 -9.10
N LEU A 79 3.57 -8.97 -8.00
CA LEU A 79 2.54 -9.95 -7.62
C LEU A 79 1.47 -10.20 -8.69
N LYS A 80 1.21 -9.22 -9.57
CA LYS A 80 0.29 -9.38 -10.70
C LYS A 80 0.90 -10.13 -11.90
N GLN A 81 2.22 -10.13 -12.01
CA GLN A 81 2.99 -10.72 -13.12
C GLN A 81 3.64 -12.05 -12.71
N ASP A 82 3.78 -12.30 -11.41
CA ASP A 82 4.39 -13.48 -10.83
C ASP A 82 3.40 -14.66 -10.64
N PRO A 83 3.91 -15.90 -10.52
CA PRO A 83 3.10 -17.07 -10.20
C PRO A 83 2.43 -16.95 -8.82
N LYS A 84 1.21 -17.49 -8.71
CA LYS A 84 0.34 -17.45 -7.49
C LYS A 84 1.04 -17.93 -6.21
N VAL A 85 2.10 -18.72 -6.31
CA VAL A 85 2.91 -19.17 -5.17
C VAL A 85 3.60 -17.99 -4.47
N LEU A 86 4.17 -17.04 -5.22
CA LEU A 86 4.78 -15.83 -4.67
C LEU A 86 3.72 -14.91 -4.06
N THR A 87 2.53 -14.87 -4.67
CA THR A 87 1.38 -14.17 -4.09
C THR A 87 0.94 -14.73 -2.75
N ASN A 88 0.80 -16.04 -2.65
CA ASN A 88 0.46 -16.67 -1.38
C ASN A 88 1.57 -16.44 -0.35
N LEU A 89 2.84 -16.55 -0.74
CA LEU A 89 3.98 -16.30 0.15
C LEU A 89 4.03 -14.86 0.69
N PHE A 90 3.49 -13.88 -0.04
CA PHE A 90 3.35 -12.51 0.44
C PHE A 90 2.12 -12.31 1.35
N ILE A 91 0.99 -12.94 1.01
CA ILE A 91 -0.27 -12.77 1.74
C ILE A 91 -0.21 -13.45 3.12
N TRP A 92 0.40 -14.63 3.24
CA TRP A 92 0.53 -15.34 4.53
C TRP A 92 1.18 -14.51 5.65
N PRO A 93 2.41 -13.96 5.47
CA PRO A 93 3.03 -13.12 6.48
C PRO A 93 2.29 -11.79 6.67
N LEU A 94 1.66 -11.24 5.62
CA LEU A 94 0.84 -10.03 5.74
C LEU A 94 -0.37 -10.25 6.66
N LEU A 95 -1.09 -11.37 6.49
CA LEU A 95 -2.21 -11.76 7.34
C LEU A 95 -1.75 -12.05 8.77
N LEU A 96 -0.62 -12.75 8.93
CA LEU A 96 -0.05 -13.04 10.24
C LEU A 96 0.33 -11.74 10.96
N ALA A 97 1.00 -10.81 10.28
CA ALA A 97 1.36 -9.50 10.84
C ALA A 97 0.11 -8.69 11.24
N ALA A 98 -0.90 -8.61 10.37
CA ALA A 98 -2.15 -7.92 10.68
C ALA A 98 -2.86 -8.52 11.91
N THR A 99 -2.86 -9.85 12.01
CA THR A 99 -3.46 -10.58 13.14
C THR A 99 -2.72 -10.28 14.44
N VAL A 100 -1.38 -10.32 14.42
CA VAL A 100 -0.54 -10.03 15.60
C VAL A 100 -0.74 -8.58 16.06
N ILE A 101 -0.76 -7.62 15.13
CA ILE A 101 -1.01 -6.21 15.44
C ILE A 101 -2.40 -6.04 16.06
N ALA A 102 -3.44 -6.64 15.46
CA ALA A 102 -4.79 -6.57 15.99
C ALA A 102 -4.89 -7.19 17.39
N ALA A 103 -4.26 -8.35 17.63
CA ALA A 103 -4.20 -8.99 18.94
C ALA A 103 -3.52 -8.09 19.98
N MET A 104 -2.41 -7.43 19.61
CA MET A 104 -1.73 -6.45 20.48
C MET A 104 -2.65 -5.28 20.83
N ILE A 105 -3.35 -4.69 19.85
CA ILE A 105 -4.29 -3.59 20.08
C ILE A 105 -5.40 -4.02 21.05
N VAL A 106 -5.95 -5.23 20.89
CA VAL A 106 -7.00 -5.78 21.76
C VAL A 106 -6.47 -5.99 23.19
N ILE A 107 -5.30 -6.58 23.36
CA ILE A 107 -4.72 -6.83 24.69
C ILE A 107 -4.43 -5.51 25.41
N PHE A 108 -3.81 -4.54 24.75
CA PHE A 108 -3.49 -3.25 25.38
C PHE A 108 -4.74 -2.40 25.65
N SER A 109 -5.73 -2.44 24.77
CA SER A 109 -7.00 -1.75 25.01
C SER A 109 -7.76 -2.36 26.19
N TYR A 110 -7.78 -3.69 26.29
CA TYR A 110 -8.34 -4.40 27.44
C TYR A 110 -7.62 -4.04 28.74
N TRP A 111 -6.29 -4.06 28.74
CA TRP A 111 -5.50 -3.68 29.92
C TRP A 111 -5.71 -2.22 30.32
N ARG A 112 -5.79 -1.30 29.36
CA ARG A 112 -6.11 0.11 29.63
C ARG A 112 -7.48 0.29 30.29
N VAL A 113 -8.48 -0.51 29.90
CA VAL A 113 -9.85 -0.40 30.43
C VAL A 113 -9.98 -1.06 31.81
N VAL A 114 -9.35 -2.21 32.03
CA VAL A 114 -9.45 -2.97 33.29
C VAL A 114 -8.46 -2.50 34.34
N GLY A 115 -7.23 -2.15 33.96
CA GLY A 115 -6.18 -1.67 34.87
C GLY A 115 -6.29 -0.20 35.27
N ALA A 116 -7.25 0.55 34.71
CA ALA A 116 -7.59 1.91 35.14
C ALA A 116 -8.65 1.96 36.25
N LYS A 117 -9.07 0.79 36.77
CA LYS A 117 -9.79 0.65 38.04
C LYS A 117 -8.82 0.29 39.15
#